data_AF-A0A511XEU9-F1
#
_entry.id   AF-A0A511XEU9-F1
#
_cell.length_a   1.000
_cell.length_b   1.000
_cell.length_c   1.000
_cell.angle_alpha   90.00
_cell.angle_beta   90.00
_cell.angle_gamma   90.00
#
_symmetry.space_group_name_H-M   'P 1'
#
loop_
_entity.id
_entity.type
_entity.pdbx_description
1 polymer ?
#
loop_
_entity_poly.entity_id
_entity_poly.type
_entity_poly.pdbx_seq_one_letter_code
_entity_poly.pdbx_strand_id
1 'polypeptide(L)'
;MPIPEIHPRPREVKLFRNNRSQAVRIPVEFELPGDRVLIRRDGDRLVLEPVKAPSTLKELLGAWREEPPLGPEDDFPDVHDVAARPEDTL
;
A
#
# COMPACT_ATOMS: atom_id res chain seq x y z
N MET A 1 12.96 24.86 -3.68
CA MET A 1 12.02 25.57 -2.80
C MET A 1 11.22 24.53 -2.06
N PRO A 2 11.06 24.58 -0.72
CA PRO A 2 10.16 23.68 -0.03
C PRO A 2 8.71 24.04 -0.40
N ILE A 3 7.91 23.03 -0.72
CA ILE A 3 6.47 23.18 -0.95
C ILE A 3 5.85 23.43 0.43
N PRO A 4 5.08 24.53 0.63
CA PRO A 4 4.46 24.76 1.93
C PRO A 4 3.48 23.62 2.24
N GLU A 5 3.66 22.98 3.40
CA GLU A 5 2.72 21.97 3.89
C GLU A 5 1.39 22.65 4.25
N ILE A 6 0.42 22.54 3.36
CA ILE A 6 -0.94 23.02 3.60
C ILE A 6 -1.58 22.04 4.59
N HIS A 7 -1.62 22.43 5.86
CA HIS A 7 -2.38 21.71 6.87
C HIS A 7 -3.84 22.22 6.82
N PRO A 8 -4.80 21.38 6.40
CA PRO A 8 -6.21 21.77 6.41
C PRO A 8 -6.64 22.08 7.86
N ARG A 9 -7.37 23.18 8.05
CA ARG A 9 -7.90 23.55 9.37
C ARG A 9 -8.94 22.53 9.82
N PRO A 10 -9.02 22.18 11.12
CA PRO A 10 -10.02 21.24 11.63
C PRO A 10 -11.43 21.64 11.20
N ARG A 11 -12.20 20.68 10.70
CA ARG A 11 -13.57 20.88 10.25
C ARG A 11 -14.52 19.96 11.01
N GLU A 12 -15.58 20.54 11.57
CA GLU A 12 -16.64 19.75 12.17
C GLU A 12 -17.47 19.08 11.07
N VAL A 13 -17.66 17.77 11.20
CA VAL A 13 -18.40 16.95 10.24
C VAL A 13 -19.42 16.09 10.98
N LYS A 14 -20.55 15.83 10.33
CA LYS A 14 -21.63 15.04 10.91
C LYS A 14 -21.36 13.55 10.76
N LEU A 15 -21.46 12.81 11.87
CA LEU A 15 -21.47 11.35 11.87
C LEU A 15 -22.81 10.83 11.34
N PHE A 16 -22.76 9.76 10.56
CA PHE A 16 -23.94 9.09 10.05
C PHE A 16 -23.83 7.58 10.22
N ARG A 17 -24.93 6.87 9.97
CA ARG A 17 -24.98 5.41 10.03
C ARG A 17 -24.98 4.85 8.61
N ASN A 18 -24.11 3.88 8.37
CA ASN A 18 -24.13 3.04 7.16
C ASN A 18 -24.51 1.61 7.59
N ASN A 19 -25.79 1.25 7.43
CA ASN A 19 -26.36 0.02 7.98
C ASN A 19 -26.08 -0.12 9.48
N ARG A 20 -25.22 -1.08 9.86
CA ARG A 20 -24.85 -1.38 11.26
C ARG A 20 -23.60 -0.65 11.73
N SER A 21 -22.87 0.05 10.85
CA SER A 21 -21.64 0.79 11.19
C SER A 21 -21.87 2.30 11.27
N GLN A 22 -21.00 2.98 12.01
CA GLN A 22 -20.89 4.44 12.01
C GLN A 22 -19.90 4.86 10.93
N ALA A 23 -20.20 5.96 10.23
CA ALA A 23 -19.38 6.48 9.15
C ALA A 23 -19.28 8.01 9.24
N VAL A 24 -18.19 8.54 8.67
CA VAL A 24 -17.93 9.96 8.52
C VAL A 24 -17.65 10.25 7.05
N ARG A 25 -18.15 11.38 6.53
CA ARG A 25 -17.77 11.83 5.19
C ARG A 25 -16.46 12.58 5.31
N ILE A 26 -15.44 12.11 4.63
CA ILE A 26 -14.13 12.78 4.58
C ILE A 26 -14.22 13.85 3.48
N PRO A 27 -14.12 15.15 3.82
CA PRO A 27 -14.05 16.20 2.81
C PRO A 27 -12.80 16.05 1.94
N VAL A 28 -12.83 16.56 0.70
CA VAL A 28 -11.74 16.42 -0.29
C VAL A 28 -10.40 16.96 0.23
N GLU A 29 -10.43 17.99 1.06
CA GLU A 29 -9.23 18.56 1.68
C GLU A 29 -8.55 17.63 2.70
N PHE A 30 -9.23 16.57 3.14
CA PHE A 30 -8.72 15.53 4.05
C PHE A 30 -8.64 14.15 3.38
N GLU A 31 -8.75 14.08 2.05
CA GLU A 31 -8.74 12.82 1.32
C GLU A 31 -7.41 12.07 1.54
N LEU A 32 -7.51 10.80 1.95
CA LEU A 32 -6.36 9.94 2.14
C LEU A 32 -6.06 9.18 0.84
N PRO A 33 -4.78 8.94 0.52
CA PRO A 33 -4.43 8.15 -0.65
C PRO A 33 -4.88 6.69 -0.49
N GLY A 34 -5.37 6.10 -1.58
CA GLY A 34 -5.79 4.69 -1.64
C GLY A 34 -7.25 4.45 -1.27
N ASP A 35 -7.62 3.18 -1.09
CA ASP A 35 -8.99 2.71 -0.78
C ASP A 35 -9.11 2.12 0.64
N ARG A 36 -8.00 2.00 1.36
CA ARG A 36 -7.91 1.34 2.66
C ARG A 36 -7.18 2.19 3.69
N VAL A 37 -7.68 2.16 4.91
CA VAL A 37 -7.11 2.87 6.05
C VAL A 37 -7.06 1.96 7.28
N LEU A 38 -6.03 2.10 8.09
CA LEU A 38 -5.96 1.57 9.44
C LEU A 38 -6.63 2.56 10.39
N ILE A 39 -7.42 2.04 11.33
CA ILE A 39 -8.05 2.84 12.38
C ILE A 39 -7.46 2.44 13.73
N ARG A 40 -6.93 3.42 14.46
CA ARG A 40 -6.42 3.27 15.83
C ARG A 40 -7.13 4.25 16.75
N ARG A 41 -7.40 3.83 17.98
CA ARG A 41 -7.87 4.72 19.05
C ARG A 41 -6.70 5.21 19.87
N ASP A 42 -6.62 6.52 20.08
CA ASP A 42 -5.64 7.20 20.93
C ASP A 42 -6.39 8.07 21.94
N GLY A 43 -6.69 7.50 23.11
CA GLY A 43 -7.60 8.07 24.09
C GLY A 43 -9.01 8.32 23.52
N ASP A 44 -9.38 9.59 23.45
CA ASP A 44 -10.67 10.06 22.91
C ASP A 44 -10.62 10.34 21.40
N ARG A 45 -9.47 10.14 20.74
CA ARG A 45 -9.29 10.40 19.32
C ARG A 45 -9.29 9.09 18.52
N LEU A 46 -9.85 9.15 17.31
CA LEU A 46 -9.67 8.13 16.29
C LEU A 46 -8.63 8.65 15.29
N VAL A 47 -7.56 7.87 15.10
CA VAL A 47 -6.48 8.14 14.15
C VAL A 47 -6.67 7.21 12.95
N LEU A 48 -6.73 7.80 11.76
CA LEU A 48 -6.82 7.08 10.49
C LEU A 48 -5.48 7.22 9.76
N GLU A 49 -4.87 6.09 9.41
CA GLU A 49 -3.60 6.02 8.68
C GLU A 49 -3.82 5.29 7.36
N PRO A 50 -3.37 5.83 6.21
CA PRO A 50 -3.54 5.14 4.93
C PRO A 50 -2.73 3.84 4.90
N VAL A 51 -3.32 2.76 4.40
CA VAL A 51 -2.58 1.53 4.14
C VAL A 51 -1.75 1.76 2.88
N LYS A 52 -0.43 1.88 3.05
CA LYS A 52 0.51 1.92 1.93
C LYS A 52 0.63 0.53 1.31
N ALA A 53 -0.29 0.20 0.41
CA ALA A 53 -0.03 -0.87 -0.55
C ALA A 53 0.96 -0.32 -1.59
N PRO A 54 1.96 -1.11 -2.04
CA PRO A 54 2.79 -0.71 -3.16
C PRO A 54 1.87 -0.49 -4.37
N SER A 55 1.73 0.77 -4.76
CA SER A 55 0.86 1.23 -5.84
C SER A 55 1.57 1.22 -7.19
N THR A 56 2.89 1.03 -7.16
CA THR A 56 3.76 0.96 -8.34
C THR A 56 4.67 -0.26 -8.28
N LEU A 57 5.12 -0.74 -9.45
CA LEU A 57 6.12 -1.81 -9.54
C LEU A 57 7.40 -1.47 -8.77
N LYS A 58 7.80 -0.20 -8.76
CA LYS A 58 8.98 0.27 -8.02
C LYS A 58 8.81 0.12 -6.50
N GLU A 59 7.65 0.49 -5.97
CA GLU A 59 7.34 0.32 -4.54
C GLU A 59 7.26 -1.16 -4.16
N LEU A 60 6.70 -2.00 -5.04
CA LEU A 60 6.62 -3.45 -4.83
C LEU A 60 8.01 -4.09 -4.77
N LEU A 61 8.87 -3.79 -5.74
CA LEU A 61 10.26 -4.25 -5.75
C LEU A 61 11.05 -3.74 -4.56
N GLY A 62 10.77 -2.50 -4.12
CA GLY A 62 11.35 -1.94 -2.90
C GLY A 62 10.97 -2.75 -1.66
N ALA A 63 9.70 -3.16 -1.54
CA ALA A 63 9.22 -3.97 -0.43
C ALA A 63 9.85 -5.38 -0.43
N TRP A 64 9.88 -6.07 -1.57
CA TRP A 64 10.50 -7.40 -1.68
C TRP A 64 11.99 -7.43 -1.37
N ARG A 65 12.70 -6.32 -1.59
CA ARG A 65 14.12 -6.23 -1.24
C ARG A 65 14.38 -6.17 0.27
N GLU A 66 13.41 -5.72 1.07
CA GLU A 66 13.51 -5.70 2.53
C GLU A 66 13.06 -7.04 3.16
N GLU A 67 12.43 -7.93 2.37
CA GLU A 67 12.05 -9.25 2.84
C GLU A 67 13.28 -10.16 2.99
N PRO A 68 13.29 -11.06 4.00
CA PRO A 68 14.34 -12.06 4.13
C PRO A 68 14.45 -12.91 2.85
N PRO A 69 15.66 -13.38 2.50
CA PRO A 69 15.82 -14.36 1.44
C PRO A 69 14.93 -15.58 1.68
N LEU A 70 14.40 -16.13 0.60
CA LEU A 70 13.67 -17.38 0.63
C LEU A 70 14.56 -18.53 1.15
N GLY A 71 13.93 -19.55 1.72
CA GLY A 71 14.65 -20.68 2.28
C GLY A 71 15.22 -21.60 1.19
N PRO A 72 16.10 -22.55 1.55
CA PRO A 72 16.65 -23.52 0.62
C PRO A 72 15.59 -24.40 -0.08
N GLU A 73 14.39 -24.50 0.48
CA GLU A 73 13.23 -25.15 -0.12
C GLU A 73 12.71 -24.44 -1.37
N ASP A 74 12.99 -23.15 -1.50
CA ASP A 74 12.60 -22.30 -2.62
C ASP A 74 13.73 -22.13 -3.65
N ASP A 75 14.90 -22.74 -3.40
CA ASP A 75 16.00 -22.70 -4.35
C ASP A 75 15.59 -23.37 -5.66
N PHE A 76 15.95 -22.72 -6.77
CA PHE A 76 15.77 -23.33 -8.09
C PHE A 76 16.63 -24.60 -8.18
N PRO A 77 16.13 -25.64 -8.87
CA PRO A 77 16.94 -26.82 -9.14
C PRO A 77 18.18 -26.42 -9.95
N ASP A 78 19.25 -27.21 -9.84
CA ASP A 78 20.43 -27.04 -10.69
C ASP A 78 20.01 -27.18 -12.17
N VAL A 79 20.00 -26.05 -12.88
CA VAL A 79 19.78 -26.01 -14.33
C VAL A 79 21.12 -25.88 -15.01
N HIS A 80 21.46 -26.84 -15.86
CA HIS A 80 22.64 -26.74 -16.70
C HIS A 80 22.42 -25.69 -17.78
N ASP A 81 23.33 -24.71 -17.86
CA ASP A 81 23.37 -23.71 -18.93
C ASP A 81 23.80 -24.38 -20.24
N VAL A 82 22.82 -24.94 -20.94
CA VAL A 82 23.01 -25.59 -22.23
C VAL A 82 22.67 -24.60 -23.34
N ALA A 83 23.51 -24.56 -24.38
CA ALA A 83 23.21 -23.77 -25.56
C ALA A 83 21.82 -24.14 -26.10
N ALA A 84 21.03 -23.10 -26.40
CA ALA A 84 19.73 -23.28 -27.02
C ALA A 84 19.89 -24.14 -28.28
N ARG A 85 19.02 -25.14 -28.42
CA ARG A 85 18.99 -25.93 -29.66
C ARG A 85 18.50 -25.00 -30.78
N PRO A 86 19.10 -25.06 -31.98
CA PRO A 86 18.55 -24.34 -33.12
C PRO A 86 17.09 -24.79 -33.32
N GLU A 87 16.20 -23.83 -33.38
CA GLU A 87 14.78 -24.06 -33.60
C GLU A 87 14.56 -24.15 -35.11
N ASP A 88 13.91 -25.23 -35.57
CA ASP A 88 13.52 -25.34 -36.98
C ASP A 88 12.34 -24.39 -37.22
N THR A 89 12.64 -23.13 -37.52
CA THR A 89 11.63 -22.16 -37.95
C THR A 89 11.23 -22.46 -39.40
N LEU A 90 10.00 -22.93 -39.61
CA LEU A 90 9.39 -23.15 -40.93
C LEU A 90 9.08 -21.84 -41.66
#